data_AF-A0A5C8C721-F1
#
_entry.id   AF-A0A5C8C721-F1
#
_cell.length_a   1.000
_cell.length_b   1.000
_cell.length_c   1.000
_cell.angle_alpha   90.00
_cell.angle_beta   90.00
_cell.angle_gamma   90.00
#
_symmetry.space_group_name_H-M   'P 1'
#
loop_
_entity.id
_entity.type
_entity.pdbx_description
1 polymer ?
#
loop_
_entity_poly.entity_id
_entity_poly.type
_entity_poly.pdbx_seq_one_letter_code
_entity_poly.pdbx_strand_id
1 'polypeptide(L)'
;MKIILFSLLLLGTSAYAEVYQCQVNGKTIFQSKPCSGNLGTTVGERIKENEAKNEGRPKYEAEYRHYYDSLPNPVIGMTTKEAEKTKWGRPYNIYKSKYLKDTTETWYFRNDDYYQRRELKFRNGQLIEIRE
;
A
#
# COMPACT_ATOMS: atom_id res chain seq x y z
N MET A 1 59.95 -42.96 12.52
CA MET A 1 58.61 -43.57 12.48
C MET A 1 57.70 -42.76 13.39
N LYS A 2 56.70 -42.07 12.80
CA LYS A 2 55.25 -42.35 12.97
C LYS A 2 54.82 -42.19 14.44
N ILE A 3 53.97 -41.24 14.81
CA ILE A 3 52.50 -41.23 14.60
C ILE A 3 52.07 -39.74 14.75
N ILE A 4 51.67 -39.06 13.68
CA ILE A 4 50.29 -38.94 13.14
C ILE A 4 49.44 -37.92 13.91
N LEU A 5 49.16 -36.82 13.19
CA LEU A 5 47.92 -36.03 13.16
C LEU A 5 47.18 -35.81 14.50
N PHE A 6 47.35 -34.61 15.06
CA PHE A 6 46.35 -33.96 15.91
C PHE A 6 45.69 -32.80 15.14
N SER A 7 45.20 -33.11 13.92
CA SER A 7 44.48 -32.15 13.07
C SER A 7 43.18 -32.79 12.60
N LEU A 8 42.25 -33.03 13.54
CA LEU A 8 40.93 -33.51 13.19
C LEU A 8 39.85 -32.86 14.07
N LEU A 9 38.87 -32.28 13.39
CA LEU A 9 37.55 -31.86 13.84
C LEU A 9 37.42 -30.56 14.66
N LEU A 10 37.60 -29.43 13.98
CA LEU A 10 36.67 -28.30 14.14
C LEU A 10 35.72 -28.28 12.93
N LEU A 11 35.00 -29.38 12.72
CA LEU A 11 33.80 -29.36 11.88
C LEU A 11 32.69 -28.76 12.74
N GLY A 12 32.66 -27.43 12.82
CA GLY A 12 31.55 -26.71 13.42
C GLY A 12 30.28 -27.06 12.66
N THR A 13 29.47 -27.93 13.23
CA THR A 13 28.13 -28.19 12.71
C THR A 13 27.35 -26.89 12.89
N SER A 14 27.02 -26.24 11.77
CA SER A 14 26.08 -25.12 11.79
C SER A 14 24.74 -25.68 12.24
N ALA A 15 24.44 -25.55 13.54
CA ALA A 15 23.14 -25.87 14.08
C ALA A 15 22.15 -24.87 13.48
N TYR A 16 21.35 -25.33 12.52
CA TYR A 16 20.24 -24.55 11.96
C TYR A 16 19.20 -24.38 13.07
N ALA A 17 19.25 -23.25 13.76
CA ALA A 17 18.30 -22.90 14.80
C ALA A 17 17.05 -22.29 14.15
N GLU A 18 15.98 -23.07 14.04
CA GLU A 18 14.67 -22.56 13.67
C GLU A 18 13.96 -22.00 14.91
N VAL A 19 13.37 -20.82 14.77
CA VAL A 19 12.55 -20.21 15.82
C VAL A 19 11.09 -20.50 15.49
N TYR A 20 10.40 -21.15 16.42
CA TYR A 20 8.98 -21.46 16.35
C TYR A 20 8.19 -20.39 17.11
N GLN A 21 7.02 -20.02 16.59
CA GLN A 21 6.05 -19.21 17.33
C GLN A 21 4.87 -20.09 17.73
N CYS A 22 4.60 -20.16 19.03
CA CYS A 22 3.56 -21.00 19.61
C CYS A 22 2.46 -20.14 20.25
N GLN A 23 1.22 -20.65 20.22
CA GLN A 23 0.13 -20.10 21.04
C GLN A 23 0.00 -20.93 22.32
N VAL A 24 0.27 -20.32 23.46
CA VAL A 24 0.14 -20.96 24.78
C VAL A 24 -0.76 -20.08 25.63
N ASN A 25 -1.92 -20.62 26.05
CA ASN A 25 -2.91 -19.89 26.85
C ASN A 25 -3.33 -18.54 26.23
N GLY A 26 -3.50 -18.50 24.90
CA GLY A 26 -3.85 -17.29 24.16
C GLY A 26 -2.73 -16.26 24.00
N LYS A 27 -1.51 -16.57 24.47
CA LYS A 27 -0.33 -15.72 24.32
C LYS A 27 0.60 -16.30 23.25
N THR A 28 1.17 -15.39 22.47
CA THR A 28 2.21 -15.72 21.49
C THR A 28 3.57 -15.78 22.17
N ILE A 29 4.26 -16.91 22.06
CA ILE A 29 5.63 -17.09 22.55
C ILE A 29 6.55 -17.55 21.42
N PHE A 30 7.84 -17.21 21.52
CA PHE A 30 8.86 -17.62 20.57
C PHE A 30 9.85 -18.56 21.26
N GLN A 31 10.19 -19.67 20.63
CA GLN A 31 11.07 -20.69 21.22
C GLN A 31 11.89 -21.41 20.15
N SER A 32 13.06 -21.92 20.54
CA SER A 32 13.97 -22.69 19.68
C SER A 32 13.61 -24.17 19.54
N LYS A 33 12.56 -24.63 20.22
CA LYS A 33 12.04 -26.01 20.15
C LYS A 33 10.66 -26.01 19.47
N PRO A 34 10.27 -27.08 18.77
CA PRO A 34 8.93 -27.21 18.23
C PRO A 34 7.83 -27.02 19.28
N CYS A 35 6.69 -26.47 18.87
CA CYS A 35 5.55 -26.31 19.76
C CYS A 35 4.99 -27.69 20.16
N SER A 36 4.56 -27.84 21.42
CA SER A 36 3.95 -29.08 21.89
C SER A 36 2.71 -29.42 21.04
N GLY A 37 2.65 -30.65 20.52
CA GLY A 37 1.54 -31.11 19.69
C GLY A 37 1.55 -30.66 18.22
N ASN A 38 2.70 -30.24 17.67
CA ASN A 38 2.85 -29.78 16.27
C ASN A 38 2.00 -28.55 15.89
N LEU A 39 1.54 -27.77 16.88
CA LEU A 39 0.64 -26.62 16.68
C LEU A 39 1.37 -25.28 16.45
N GLY A 40 2.48 -25.27 15.72
CA GLY A 40 3.17 -24.00 15.42
C GLY A 40 3.98 -24.02 14.15
N THR A 41 4.10 -22.85 13.54
CA THR A 41 4.91 -22.61 12.36
C THR A 41 6.21 -21.92 12.74
N THR A 42 7.27 -22.21 12.00
CA THR A 42 8.51 -21.47 12.13
C THR A 42 8.30 -20.02 11.69
N VAL A 43 9.10 -19.11 12.26
CA VAL A 43 9.13 -17.72 11.82
C VAL A 43 9.51 -17.64 10.34
N GLY A 44 10.43 -18.48 9.87
CA GLY A 44 10.85 -18.55 8.47
C GLY A 44 9.72 -18.95 7.52
N GLU A 45 8.91 -19.95 7.87
CA GLU A 45 7.74 -20.35 7.09
C GLU A 45 6.70 -19.23 7.01
N ARG A 46 6.43 -18.53 8.11
CA ARG A 46 5.53 -17.36 8.09
C ARG A 46 6.06 -16.21 7.25
N ILE A 47 7.36 -15.94 7.28
CA ILE A 47 7.96 -14.91 6.43
C ILE A 47 7.76 -15.29 4.97
N LYS A 48 8.09 -16.51 4.57
CA LYS A 48 7.89 -16.99 3.19
C LYS A 48 6.41 -16.97 2.78
N GLU A 49 5.51 -17.36 3.67
CA GLU A 49 4.07 -17.31 3.44
C GLU A 49 3.60 -15.85 3.24
N ASN A 50 4.08 -14.93 4.06
CA ASN A 50 3.77 -13.50 3.92
C ASN A 50 4.40 -12.89 2.68
N GLU A 51 5.61 -13.27 2.31
CA GLU A 51 6.28 -12.84 1.08
C GLU A 51 5.51 -13.34 -0.14
N ALA A 52 5.11 -14.61 -0.18
CA ALA A 52 4.27 -15.17 -1.24
C ALA A 52 2.90 -14.49 -1.32
N LYS A 53 2.25 -14.20 -0.17
CA LYS A 53 0.99 -13.46 -0.12
C LYS A 53 1.11 -12.01 -0.61
N ASN A 54 2.30 -11.41 -0.49
CA ASN A 54 2.59 -10.04 -0.92
C ASN A 54 3.40 -9.99 -2.22
N GLU A 55 3.58 -11.12 -2.90
CA GLU A 55 4.31 -11.19 -4.15
C GLU A 55 3.59 -10.33 -5.19
N GLY A 56 4.34 -9.41 -5.81
CA GLY A 56 3.80 -8.45 -6.76
C GLY A 56 3.24 -7.15 -6.17
N ARG A 57 3.00 -7.05 -4.85
CA ARG A 57 2.58 -5.78 -4.22
C ARG A 57 3.58 -4.64 -4.48
N PRO A 58 4.91 -4.82 -4.32
CA PRO A 58 5.85 -3.72 -4.59
C PRO A 58 5.85 -3.26 -6.04
N LYS A 59 5.68 -4.20 -6.99
CA LYS A 59 5.61 -3.89 -8.42
C LYS A 59 4.33 -3.12 -8.75
N TYR A 60 3.19 -3.59 -8.26
CA TYR A 60 1.91 -2.89 -8.40
C TYR A 60 1.96 -1.49 -7.80
N GLU A 61 2.52 -1.31 -6.60
CA GLU A 61 2.66 0.00 -5.96
C GLU A 61 3.55 0.96 -6.76
N ALA A 62 4.65 0.46 -7.33
CA ALA A 62 5.54 1.27 -8.18
C ALA A 62 4.87 1.67 -9.50
N GLU A 63 4.18 0.73 -10.17
CA GLU A 63 3.43 0.99 -11.40
C GLU A 63 2.29 1.98 -11.15
N TYR A 64 1.55 1.80 -10.04
CA TYR A 64 0.47 2.70 -9.65
C TYR A 64 0.99 4.11 -9.33
N ARG A 65 2.13 4.23 -8.63
CA ARG A 65 2.76 5.52 -8.36
C ARG A 65 3.19 6.22 -9.65
N HIS A 66 3.84 5.50 -10.56
CA HIS A 66 4.23 6.04 -11.87
C HIS A 66 3.03 6.52 -12.68
N TYR A 67 1.96 5.73 -12.71
CA TYR A 67 0.71 6.13 -13.36
C TYR A 67 0.15 7.40 -12.73
N TYR A 68 0.03 7.45 -11.40
CA TYR A 68 -0.54 8.60 -10.69
C TYR A 68 0.29 9.88 -10.92
N ASP A 69 1.62 9.76 -10.89
CA ASP A 69 2.53 10.89 -11.15
C ASP A 69 2.41 11.43 -12.58
N SER A 70 2.03 10.58 -13.54
CA SER A 70 1.84 10.94 -14.95
C SER A 70 0.51 11.64 -15.26
N LEU A 71 -0.46 11.61 -14.33
CA LEU A 71 -1.75 12.26 -14.56
C LEU A 71 -1.60 13.79 -14.59
N PRO A 72 -2.35 14.51 -15.44
CA PRO A 72 -2.30 15.97 -15.44
C PRO A 72 -2.98 16.55 -14.20
N ASN A 73 -2.59 17.76 -13.80
CA ASN A 73 -3.39 18.56 -12.87
C ASN A 73 -4.64 19.13 -13.58
N PRO A 74 -5.72 19.44 -12.85
CA PRO A 74 -6.86 20.16 -13.43
C PRO A 74 -6.44 21.52 -14.00
N VAL A 75 -7.02 21.89 -15.15
CA VAL A 75 -6.78 23.17 -15.82
C VAL A 75 -8.10 23.78 -16.25
N ILE A 76 -8.21 25.10 -16.14
CA ILE A 76 -9.36 25.88 -16.62
C ILE A 76 -9.67 25.54 -18.09
N GLY A 77 -10.95 25.35 -18.39
CA GLY A 77 -11.46 24.96 -19.71
C GLY A 77 -11.70 23.46 -19.87
N MET A 78 -11.14 22.60 -19.01
CA MET A 78 -11.40 21.16 -19.04
C MET A 78 -12.89 20.85 -18.89
N THR A 79 -13.36 19.86 -19.62
CA THR A 79 -14.68 19.26 -19.38
C THR A 79 -14.70 18.47 -18.07
N THR A 80 -15.89 18.20 -17.53
CA THR A 80 -16.04 17.33 -16.36
C THR A 80 -15.39 15.95 -16.56
N LYS A 81 -15.49 15.36 -17.76
CA LYS A 81 -14.88 14.05 -18.09
C LYS A 81 -13.36 14.09 -18.16
N GLU A 82 -12.77 15.21 -18.58
CA GLU A 82 -11.31 15.39 -18.57
C GLU A 82 -10.82 15.61 -17.14
N ALA A 83 -11.56 16.39 -16.35
CA ALA A 83 -11.23 16.63 -14.94
C ALA A 83 -11.21 15.34 -14.10
N GLU A 84 -12.11 14.38 -14.34
CA GLU A 84 -12.09 13.06 -13.66
C GLU A 84 -10.81 12.26 -13.91
N LYS A 85 -10.08 12.55 -15.00
CA LYS A 85 -8.84 11.86 -15.39
C LYS A 85 -7.57 12.58 -14.91
N THR A 86 -7.72 13.64 -14.11
CA THR A 86 -6.60 14.37 -13.52
C THR A 86 -6.13 13.71 -12.23
N LYS A 87 -5.03 14.22 -11.65
CA LYS A 87 -4.54 13.82 -10.32
C LYS A 87 -5.61 13.96 -9.21
N TRP A 88 -6.55 14.89 -9.36
CA TRP A 88 -7.63 15.08 -8.37
C TRP A 88 -8.69 13.97 -8.47
N GLY A 89 -8.80 13.31 -9.62
CA GLY A 89 -9.69 12.17 -9.82
C GLY A 89 -11.17 12.53 -9.68
N ARG A 90 -11.93 11.62 -9.05
CA ARG A 90 -13.37 11.81 -8.84
C ARG A 90 -13.65 12.55 -7.53
N PRO A 91 -14.58 13.52 -7.54
CA PRO A 91 -14.97 14.23 -6.33
C PRO A 91 -15.76 13.32 -5.39
N TYR A 92 -15.69 13.60 -4.08
CA TYR A 92 -16.53 12.89 -3.11
C TYR A 92 -17.96 13.46 -3.07
N ASN A 93 -18.13 14.73 -3.45
CA ASN A 93 -19.41 15.41 -3.48
C ASN A 93 -19.48 16.38 -4.65
N ILE A 94 -20.67 16.50 -5.26
CA ILE A 94 -20.97 17.40 -6.35
C ILE A 94 -22.25 18.17 -6.02
N TYR A 95 -22.14 19.49 -5.92
CA TYR A 95 -23.29 20.39 -5.85
C TYR A 95 -23.61 20.92 -7.25
N LYS A 96 -24.84 20.72 -7.74
CA LYS A 96 -25.27 21.22 -9.05
C LYS A 96 -26.43 22.19 -8.91
N SER A 97 -26.35 23.30 -9.62
CA SER A 97 -27.44 24.27 -9.77
C SER A 97 -27.73 24.48 -11.26
N LYS A 98 -29.01 24.51 -11.62
CA LYS A 98 -29.47 24.68 -13.00
C LYS A 98 -30.38 25.90 -13.08
N TYR A 99 -29.99 26.86 -13.90
CA TYR A 99 -30.77 28.03 -14.27
C TYR A 99 -31.28 27.88 -15.71
N LEU A 100 -32.17 28.79 -16.15
CA LEU A 100 -32.80 28.74 -17.47
C LEU A 100 -31.81 28.69 -18.65
N LYS A 101 -30.62 29.26 -18.51
CA LYS A 101 -29.59 29.33 -19.57
C LYS A 101 -28.20 28.88 -19.13
N ASP A 102 -28.04 28.45 -17.89
CA ASP A 102 -26.71 28.15 -17.32
C ASP A 102 -26.81 26.99 -16.33
N THR A 103 -25.79 26.13 -16.31
CA THR A 103 -25.65 25.08 -15.31
C THR A 103 -24.31 25.25 -14.62
N THR A 104 -24.32 25.36 -13.30
CA THR A 104 -23.11 25.44 -12.49
C THR A 104 -22.95 24.17 -11.66
N GLU A 105 -21.74 23.63 -11.61
CA GLU A 105 -21.40 22.51 -10.75
C GLU A 105 -20.21 22.87 -9.87
N THR A 106 -20.22 22.47 -8.60
CA THR A 106 -19.06 22.59 -7.70
C THR A 106 -18.72 21.21 -7.17
N TRP A 107 -17.51 20.77 -7.47
CA TRP A 107 -16.96 19.48 -7.11
C TRP A 107 -16.05 19.67 -5.90
N TYR A 108 -16.29 18.89 -4.85
CA TYR A 108 -15.52 18.93 -3.62
C TYR A 108 -14.65 17.68 -3.50
N PHE A 109 -13.41 17.88 -3.05
CA PHE A 109 -12.43 16.84 -2.85
C PHE A 109 -12.10 16.73 -1.37
N ARG A 110 -11.96 15.49 -0.87
CA ARG A 110 -11.59 15.24 0.52
C ARG A 110 -10.07 15.43 0.60
N ASN A 111 -9.64 16.29 1.50
CA ASN A 111 -8.26 16.34 1.96
C ASN A 111 -8.15 15.63 3.30
N ASP A 112 -6.95 15.15 3.61
CA ASP A 112 -6.63 14.60 4.94
C ASP A 112 -6.71 15.68 6.03
N ASP A 113 -6.55 16.95 5.63
CA ASP A 113 -6.80 18.12 6.47
C ASP A 113 -8.24 18.63 6.29
N TYR A 114 -9.03 18.56 7.38
CA TYR A 114 -10.44 18.97 7.41
C TYR A 114 -10.67 20.45 7.03
N TYR A 115 -9.65 21.29 7.11
CA TYR A 115 -9.75 22.73 6.86
C TYR A 115 -9.41 23.14 5.43
N GLN A 116 -8.66 22.34 4.69
CA GLN A 116 -8.27 22.66 3.31
C GLN A 116 -9.24 22.00 2.32
N ARG A 117 -10.20 22.78 1.80
CA ARG A 117 -11.15 22.27 0.80
C ARG A 117 -10.65 22.57 -0.60
N ARG A 118 -10.24 21.51 -1.30
CA ARG A 118 -10.04 21.56 -2.74
C ARG A 118 -11.37 21.52 -3.47
N GLU A 119 -11.58 22.47 -4.37
CA GLU A 119 -12.83 22.63 -5.12
C GLU A 119 -12.55 22.89 -6.60
N LEU A 120 -13.35 22.28 -7.47
CA LEU A 120 -13.42 22.62 -8.90
C LEU A 120 -14.82 23.15 -9.21
N LYS A 121 -14.93 24.33 -9.81
CA LYS A 121 -16.23 24.85 -10.28
C LYS A 121 -16.33 24.80 -11.78
N PHE A 122 -17.47 24.31 -12.24
CA PHE A 122 -17.81 24.19 -13.64
C PHE A 122 -18.98 25.10 -13.98
N ARG A 123 -18.96 25.65 -15.18
CA ARG A 123 -20.09 26.34 -15.81
C ARG A 123 -20.33 25.74 -17.17
N ASN A 124 -21.57 25.31 -17.44
CA ASN A 124 -21.97 24.58 -18.65
C ASN A 124 -21.04 23.41 -19.00
N GLY A 125 -20.56 22.69 -17.98
CA GLY A 125 -19.70 21.52 -18.13
C GLY A 125 -18.21 21.81 -18.34
N GLN A 126 -17.79 23.09 -18.33
CA GLN A 126 -16.39 23.50 -18.44
C GLN A 126 -15.86 24.04 -17.12
N LEU A 127 -14.64 23.67 -16.75
CA LEU A 127 -13.95 24.10 -15.53
C LEU A 127 -13.61 25.59 -15.63
N ILE A 128 -14.07 26.39 -14.66
CA ILE A 128 -13.88 27.85 -14.63
C ILE A 128 -13.16 28.36 -13.38
N GLU A 129 -13.07 27.56 -12.31
CA GLU A 129 -12.38 27.94 -11.07
C GLU A 129 -11.76 26.70 -10.42
N ILE A 130 -10.53 26.85 -9.93
CA ILE A 130 -9.79 25.87 -9.13
C ILE A 130 -9.46 26.54 -7.80
N ARG A 131 -9.80 25.89 -6.69
CA ARG A 131 -9.49 26.35 -5.33
C ARG A 131 -8.77 25.24 -4.57
N GLU A 132 -7.70 25.58 -3.87
CA GLU A 132 -6.90 24.70 -3.01
C GLU A 132 -6.75 25.27 -1.60
#